data_AF-A0A537GBU3-F1
#
_entry.id   AF-A0A537GBU3-F1
#
_cell.length_a   1.000
_cell.length_b   1.000
_cell.length_c   1.000
_cell.angle_alpha   90.00
_cell.angle_beta   90.00
_cell.angle_gamma   90.00
#
_symmetry.space_group_name_H-M   'P 1'
#
loop_
_entity.id
_entity.type
_entity.pdbx_description
1 polymer ?
#
loop_
_entity_poly.entity_id
_entity_poly.type
_entity_poly.pdbx_seq_one_letter_code
_entity_poly.pdbx_strand_id
1 'polypeptide(L)'
;MDIRFFSYGSVLSTYMLILIGGFVSASGSGLACPDWPTCHGQVLPILSGPVLVEFSHRLSALVVTLFVTATLLIAWRAYRESRGIVALSTTSFALLLAQIFLGMVTVKSELNSIVTTAHLGLATGVFGAVLSNAILVRNSQQQKDRIPRRVVA
;
A
#
# COMPACT_ATOMS: atom_id res chain seq x y z
N MET A 1 -9.55 -6.54 -16.51
CA MET A 1 -8.70 -6.93 -15.37
C MET A 1 -9.61 -7.24 -14.19
N ASP A 2 -9.48 -8.43 -13.62
CA ASP A 2 -10.28 -8.83 -12.45
C ASP A 2 -9.76 -8.20 -11.16
N ILE A 3 -10.62 -8.09 -10.14
CA ILE A 3 -10.24 -7.64 -8.79
C ILE A 3 -9.05 -8.44 -8.22
N ARG A 4 -8.88 -9.71 -8.61
CA ARG A 4 -7.77 -10.58 -8.20
C ARG A 4 -6.41 -9.97 -8.56
N PHE A 5 -6.30 -9.38 -9.76
CA PHE A 5 -5.07 -8.75 -10.23
C PHE A 5 -4.67 -7.58 -9.32
N PHE A 6 -5.63 -6.71 -8.99
CA PHE A 6 -5.37 -5.56 -8.13
C PHE A 6 -5.10 -5.95 -6.68
N SER A 7 -5.82 -6.95 -6.14
CA SER A 7 -5.58 -7.46 -4.80
C SER A 7 -4.17 -8.09 -4.67
N TYR A 8 -3.77 -8.95 -5.61
CA TYR A 8 -2.41 -9.53 -5.59
C TYR A 8 -1.33 -8.50 -5.86
N GLY A 9 -1.59 -7.55 -6.76
CA GLY A 9 -0.71 -6.39 -6.99
C GLY A 9 -0.52 -5.56 -5.72
N SER A 10 -1.58 -5.32 -4.95
CA SER A 10 -1.51 -4.60 -3.67
C SER A 10 -0.63 -5.33 -2.64
N VAL A 11 -0.75 -6.65 -2.54
CA VAL A 11 0.08 -7.46 -1.62
C VAL A 11 1.54 -7.41 -2.02
N LEU A 12 1.85 -7.70 -3.29
CA LEU A 12 3.22 -7.73 -3.79
C LEU A 12 3.90 -6.36 -3.67
N SER A 13 3.23 -5.30 -4.13
CA SER A 13 3.78 -3.94 -4.09
C SER A 13 3.97 -3.45 -2.66
N THR A 14 3.02 -3.72 -1.73
CA THR A 14 3.18 -3.34 -0.32
C THR A 14 4.36 -4.06 0.32
N TYR A 15 4.53 -5.36 0.06
CA TYR A 15 5.67 -6.11 0.59
C TYR A 15 7.00 -5.55 0.07
N MET A 16 7.09 -5.29 -1.24
CA MET A 16 8.28 -4.67 -1.84
C MET A 16 8.54 -3.27 -1.28
N LEU A 17 7.50 -2.47 -1.04
CA LEU A 17 7.63 -1.15 -0.44
C LEU A 17 8.21 -1.21 0.98
N ILE A 18 7.81 -2.20 1.79
CA ILE A 18 8.37 -2.42 3.13
C ILE A 18 9.87 -2.75 3.03
N LEU A 19 10.28 -3.61 2.08
CA LEU A 19 11.69 -3.93 1.87
C LEU A 19 12.51 -2.72 1.44
N ILE A 20 11.98 -1.91 0.51
CA ILE A 20 12.62 -0.67 0.07
C ILE A 20 12.72 0.32 1.24
N GLY A 21 11.68 0.45 2.06
CA GLY A 21 11.72 1.30 3.27
C GLY A 21 12.78 0.82 4.28
N GLY A 22 12.90 -0.50 4.49
CA GLY A 22 13.98 -1.08 5.29
C GLY A 22 15.36 -0.76 4.72
N PHE A 23 15.52 -0.78 3.40
CA PHE A 23 16.76 -0.40 2.73
C PHE A 23 17.08 1.10 2.88
N VAL A 24 16.10 2.00 2.78
CA VAL A 24 16.27 3.44 3.06
C VAL A 24 16.81 3.63 4.49
N SER A 25 16.22 2.94 5.46
CA SER A 25 16.67 2.99 6.85
C SER A 25 18.09 2.44 7.03
N ALA A 26 18.40 1.30 6.43
CA ALA A 26 19.70 0.65 6.56
C ALA A 26 20.84 1.41 5.86
N SER A 27 20.53 2.12 4.76
CA SER A 27 21.50 2.92 4.01
C SER A 27 21.72 4.32 4.58
N GLY A 28 20.99 4.72 5.63
CA GLY A 28 21.04 6.08 6.17
C GLY A 28 20.44 7.15 5.26
N SER A 29 19.68 6.75 4.23
CA SER A 29 19.14 7.67 3.22
C SER A 29 17.83 8.32 3.63
N GLY A 30 17.31 8.08 4.84
CA GLY A 30 15.97 8.51 5.28
C GLY A 30 15.76 10.02 5.44
N LEU A 31 16.83 10.82 5.37
CA LEU A 31 16.79 12.29 5.40
C LEU A 31 17.42 12.91 4.14
N ALA A 32 17.57 12.15 3.06
CA ALA A 32 18.11 12.67 1.80
C ALA A 32 17.19 13.72 1.15
N CYS A 33 15.89 13.66 1.43
CA CYS A 33 14.86 14.62 1.06
C CYS A 33 14.23 15.22 2.32
N PRO A 34 14.67 16.40 2.78
CA PRO A 34 14.19 17.02 4.03
C PRO A 34 12.74 17.52 3.92
N ASP A 35 12.25 17.71 2.70
CA ASP A 35 10.90 18.19 2.43
C ASP A 35 9.92 17.04 2.16
N TRP A 36 8.63 17.32 2.32
CA TRP A 36 7.54 16.48 1.84
C TRP A 36 6.35 17.39 1.48
N PRO A 37 5.68 17.23 0.33
CA PRO A 37 5.81 16.14 -0.65
C PRO A 37 6.96 16.32 -1.66
N THR A 38 7.53 17.52 -1.77
CA THR A 38 8.70 17.80 -2.61
C THR A 38 9.98 17.22 -2.01
N CYS A 39 11.08 17.24 -2.75
CA CYS A 39 12.42 16.95 -2.28
C CYS A 39 13.34 18.08 -2.79
N HIS A 40 13.96 18.85 -1.88
CA HIS A 40 14.74 20.06 -2.21
C HIS A 40 13.93 21.06 -3.05
N GLY A 41 12.67 21.28 -2.66
CA GLY A 41 11.74 22.14 -3.41
C GLY A 41 11.29 21.63 -4.78
N GLN A 42 11.75 20.46 -5.24
CA GLN A 42 11.40 19.88 -6.54
C GLN A 42 10.44 18.70 -6.38
N VAL A 43 9.48 18.55 -7.29
CA VAL A 43 8.59 17.37 -7.36
C VAL A 43 9.34 16.16 -7.94
N LEU A 44 10.24 16.42 -8.90
CA LEU A 44 11.15 15.44 -9.48
C LEU A 44 12.59 15.94 -9.28
N PRO A 45 13.28 15.50 -8.23
CA PRO A 45 14.64 15.93 -7.95
C PRO A 45 15.64 15.24 -8.88
N ILE A 46 16.89 15.73 -8.86
CA ILE A 46 18.01 15.03 -9.51
C ILE A 46 18.26 13.72 -8.75
N LEU A 47 18.03 12.61 -9.43
CA LEU A 47 18.13 11.27 -8.85
C LEU A 47 19.58 10.80 -8.79
N SER A 48 20.28 11.17 -7.72
CA SER A 48 21.66 10.77 -7.47
C SER A 48 21.92 10.44 -6.01
N GLY A 49 22.72 9.40 -5.75
CA GLY A 49 23.16 9.04 -4.40
C GLY A 49 22.00 8.73 -3.45
N PRO A 50 22.04 9.20 -2.18
CA PRO A 50 20.99 8.96 -1.18
C PRO A 50 19.59 9.47 -1.60
N VAL A 51 19.52 10.54 -2.41
CA VAL A 51 18.25 11.09 -2.91
C VAL A 51 17.52 10.08 -3.78
N LEU A 52 18.24 9.36 -4.64
CA LEU A 52 17.66 8.29 -5.46
C LEU A 52 17.03 7.21 -4.58
N VAL A 53 17.69 6.83 -3.49
CA VAL A 53 17.23 5.78 -2.58
C VAL A 53 15.93 6.21 -1.89
N GLU A 54 15.90 7.39 -1.25
CA GLU A 54 14.69 7.88 -0.58
C GLU A 54 13.55 8.14 -1.57
N PHE A 55 13.85 8.78 -2.70
CA PHE A 55 12.83 9.10 -3.70
C PHE A 55 12.26 7.83 -4.36
N SER A 56 13.05 6.76 -4.51
CA SER A 56 12.56 5.46 -5.00
C SER A 56 11.51 4.84 -4.08
N HIS A 57 11.66 5.02 -2.76
CA HIS A 57 10.65 4.61 -1.78
C HIS A 57 9.36 5.42 -1.94
N ARG A 58 9.47 6.75 -2.09
CA ARG A 58 8.32 7.65 -2.34
C ARG A 58 7.58 7.27 -3.64
N LEU A 59 8.31 6.99 -4.71
CA LEU A 59 7.73 6.55 -5.99
C LEU A 59 7.03 5.19 -5.86
N SER A 60 7.64 4.25 -5.15
CA SER A 60 7.06 2.93 -4.89
C SER A 60 5.78 3.02 -4.06
N ALA A 61 5.69 3.99 -3.14
CA ALA A 61 4.48 4.26 -2.37
C ALA A 61 3.30 4.66 -3.27
N LEU A 62 3.53 5.44 -4.33
CA LEU A 62 2.49 5.80 -5.31
C LEU A 62 1.93 4.57 -6.04
N VAL A 63 2.78 3.58 -6.35
CA VAL A 63 2.36 2.31 -6.97
C VAL A 63 1.44 1.55 -6.02
N VAL A 64 1.79 1.46 -4.73
CA VAL A 64 0.91 0.85 -3.71
C VAL A 64 -0.41 1.59 -3.62
N THR A 65 -0.40 2.93 -3.59
CA THR A 65 -1.61 3.75 -3.56
C THR A 65 -2.51 3.48 -4.76
N LEU A 66 -1.95 3.33 -5.96
CA LEU A 66 -2.71 3.00 -7.16
C LEU A 66 -3.42 1.65 -7.01
N PHE A 67 -2.69 0.60 -6.61
CA PHE A 67 -3.27 -0.75 -6.47
C PHE A 67 -4.34 -0.84 -5.37
N VAL A 68 -4.08 -0.24 -4.20
CA VAL A 68 -5.04 -0.24 -3.08
C VAL A 68 -6.29 0.57 -3.43
N THR A 69 -6.13 1.75 -4.05
CA THR A 69 -7.25 2.58 -4.48
C THR A 69 -8.07 1.89 -5.57
N ALA A 70 -7.43 1.28 -6.57
CA ALA A 70 -8.14 0.51 -7.59
C ALA A 70 -8.93 -0.65 -6.98
N THR A 71 -8.35 -1.37 -6.01
CA THR A 71 -9.03 -2.45 -5.27
C THR A 71 -10.26 -1.92 -4.53
N LEU A 72 -10.14 -0.80 -3.82
CA LEU A 72 -11.27 -0.13 -3.15
C LEU A 72 -12.39 0.25 -4.13
N LEU A 73 -12.03 0.93 -5.21
CA LEU A 73 -13.00 1.40 -6.21
C LEU A 73 -13.75 0.24 -6.87
N ILE A 74 -13.05 -0.86 -7.18
CA ILE A 74 -13.69 -2.07 -7.74
C ILE A 74 -14.53 -2.77 -6.69
N ALA A 75 -14.07 -2.86 -5.44
CA ALA A 75 -14.83 -3.45 -4.35
C ALA A 75 -16.17 -2.74 -4.14
N TRP A 76 -16.17 -1.39 -4.09
CA TRP A 76 -17.39 -0.60 -3.94
C TRP A 76 -18.31 -0.67 -5.16
N ARG A 77 -17.77 -0.68 -6.38
CA ARG A 77 -18.58 -0.70 -7.60
C ARG A 77 -19.18 -2.07 -7.91
N ALA A 78 -18.42 -3.15 -7.73
CA ALA A 78 -18.78 -4.48 -8.22
C ALA A 78 -19.00 -5.52 -7.11
N TYR A 79 -18.55 -5.27 -5.88
CA TYR A 79 -18.61 -6.22 -4.75
C TYR A 79 -19.36 -5.65 -3.53
N ARG A 80 -20.24 -4.66 -3.72
CA ARG A 80 -20.98 -3.99 -2.63
C ARG A 80 -21.77 -4.94 -1.71
N GLU A 81 -22.26 -6.04 -2.26
CA GLU A 81 -23.02 -7.07 -1.53
C GLU A 81 -22.10 -7.91 -0.61
N SER A 82 -20.80 -8.00 -0.95
CA SER A 82 -19.79 -8.67 -0.13
C SER A 82 -19.23 -7.70 0.90
N ARG A 83 -19.94 -7.56 2.02
CA ARG A 83 -19.56 -6.67 3.13
C ARG A 83 -18.11 -6.87 3.59
N GLY A 84 -17.60 -8.11 3.58
CA GLY A 84 -16.23 -8.41 3.97
C GLY A 84 -15.18 -7.84 3.00
N ILE A 85 -15.37 -7.97 1.69
CA ILE A 85 -14.43 -7.44 0.68
C ILE A 85 -14.42 -5.91 0.73
N VAL A 86 -15.61 -5.31 0.84
CA VAL A 86 -15.76 -3.85 0.96
C VAL A 86 -15.13 -3.33 2.25
N ALA A 87 -15.39 -3.97 3.39
CA ALA A 87 -14.84 -3.55 4.67
C ALA A 87 -13.32 -3.63 4.66
N LEU A 88 -12.73 -4.76 4.25
CA LEU A 88 -11.27 -4.92 4.20
C LEU A 88 -10.63 -3.96 3.20
N SER A 89 -11.21 -3.77 2.01
CA SER A 89 -10.70 -2.80 1.04
C SER A 89 -10.73 -1.36 1.57
N THR A 90 -11.78 -1.00 2.31
CA THR A 90 -11.94 0.32 2.93
C THR A 90 -10.93 0.51 4.07
N THR A 91 -10.77 -0.50 4.93
CA THR A 91 -9.78 -0.51 6.00
C THR A 91 -8.35 -0.41 5.46
N SER A 92 -8.01 -1.17 4.41
CA SER A 92 -6.70 -1.09 3.76
C SER A 92 -6.39 0.32 3.26
N PHE A 93 -7.36 0.98 2.62
CA PHE A 93 -7.18 2.34 2.13
C PHE A 93 -7.06 3.36 3.28
N ALA A 94 -7.88 3.23 4.33
CA ALA A 94 -7.80 4.10 5.50
C ALA A 94 -6.45 3.98 6.23
N LEU A 95 -5.95 2.75 6.42
CA LEU A 95 -4.63 2.51 7.00
C LEU A 95 -3.52 3.06 6.11
N LEU A 96 -3.65 2.97 4.78
CA LEU A 96 -2.70 3.56 3.84
C LEU A 96 -2.66 5.09 3.96
N LEU A 97 -3.79 5.76 4.10
CA LEU A 97 -3.81 7.22 4.33
C LEU A 97 -3.09 7.60 5.62
N ALA A 98 -3.34 6.84 6.70
CA ALA A 98 -2.62 7.01 7.95
C ALA A 98 -1.11 6.76 7.78
N GLN A 99 -0.72 5.79 6.95
CA GLN A 99 0.68 5.48 6.64
C GLN A 99 1.37 6.62 5.91
N ILE A 100 0.72 7.21 4.89
CA ILE A 100 1.25 8.35 4.13
C ILE A 100 1.45 9.55 5.07
N PHE A 101 0.46 9.81 5.93
CA PHE A 101 0.55 10.88 6.93
C PHE A 101 1.72 10.62 7.90
N LEU A 102 1.81 9.42 8.46
CA LEU A 102 2.88 9.08 9.40
C LEU A 102 4.26 9.14 8.73
N GLY A 103 4.37 8.81 7.44
CA GLY A 103 5.61 8.97 6.66
C GLY A 103 6.05 10.43 6.52
N MET A 104 5.11 11.36 6.29
CA MET A 104 5.41 12.80 6.36
C MET A 104 5.94 13.19 7.75
N VAL A 105 5.31 12.69 8.81
CA VAL A 105 5.73 12.97 10.19
C VAL A 105 7.12 12.39 10.47
N THR A 106 7.47 11.21 9.95
CA THR A 106 8.80 10.61 10.08
C THR A 106 9.90 11.53 9.52
N VAL A 107 9.68 12.14 8.35
CA VAL A 107 10.65 13.09 7.77
C VAL A 107 10.73 14.37 8.62
N LYS A 108 9.57 14.95 9.00
CA LYS A 108 9.52 16.20 9.78
C LYS A 108 10.02 16.06 11.23
N SER A 109 10.05 14.85 11.76
CA SER A 109 10.56 14.54 13.09
C SER A 109 12.00 14.03 13.08
N GLU A 110 12.71 14.21 11.96
CA GLU A 110 14.12 13.83 11.81
C GLU A 110 14.37 12.35 12.18
N LEU A 111 13.49 11.46 11.72
CA LEU A 111 13.54 10.02 11.97
C LEU A 111 13.37 9.62 13.45
N ASN A 112 12.63 10.40 14.25
CA ASN A 112 12.31 10.03 15.64
C ASN A 112 11.93 8.53 15.78
N SER A 113 12.65 7.80 16.63
CA SER A 113 12.56 6.34 16.69
C SER A 113 11.15 5.82 16.99
N ILE A 114 10.37 6.55 17.80
CA ILE A 114 8.98 6.17 18.11
C ILE A 114 8.12 6.31 16.87
N VAL A 115 8.23 7.43 16.15
CA VAL A 115 7.47 7.70 14.92
C VAL A 115 7.85 6.71 13.82
N THR A 116 9.15 6.47 13.61
CA THR A 116 9.66 5.52 12.62
C THR A 116 9.24 4.08 12.93
N THR A 117 9.24 3.67 14.20
CA THR A 117 8.74 2.35 14.63
C THR A 117 7.24 2.24 14.41
N ALA A 118 6.48 3.28 14.76
CA ALA A 118 5.04 3.33 14.49
C ALA A 118 4.75 3.26 12.99
N HIS A 119 5.58 3.91 12.16
CA HIS A 119 5.48 3.86 10.71
C HIS A 119 5.66 2.43 10.18
N LEU A 120 6.66 1.69 10.65
CA LEU A 120 6.84 0.29 10.27
C LEU A 120 5.71 -0.61 10.79
N GLY A 121 5.25 -0.40 12.02
CA GLY A 121 4.13 -1.14 12.62
C GLY A 121 2.85 -0.96 11.81
N LEU A 122 2.52 0.29 11.44
CA LEU A 122 1.37 0.60 10.62
C LEU A 122 1.51 0.06 9.18
N ALA A 123 2.71 0.10 8.58
CA ALA A 123 2.98 -0.55 7.28
C ALA A 123 2.67 -2.05 7.32
N THR A 124 3.06 -2.72 8.41
CA THR A 124 2.78 -4.14 8.62
C THR A 124 1.28 -4.39 8.78
N GLY A 125 0.56 -3.48 9.45
CA GLY A 125 -0.90 -3.48 9.52
C GLY A 125 -1.57 -3.32 8.15
N VAL A 126 -1.08 -2.40 7.31
CA VAL A 126 -1.53 -2.25 5.91
C VAL A 126 -1.32 -3.55 5.15
N PHE A 127 -0.13 -4.15 5.25
CA PHE A 127 0.20 -5.42 4.60
C PHE A 127 -0.75 -6.54 5.02
N GLY A 128 -1.01 -6.69 6.32
CA GLY A 128 -1.99 -7.63 6.85
C GLY A 128 -3.38 -7.42 6.27
N ALA A 129 -3.86 -6.17 6.22
CA ALA A 129 -5.17 -5.84 5.68
C ALA A 129 -5.30 -6.18 4.19
N VAL A 130 -4.31 -5.82 3.36
CA VAL A 130 -4.35 -6.13 1.92
C VAL A 130 -4.21 -7.63 1.65
N LEU A 131 -3.45 -8.35 2.48
CA LEU A 131 -3.32 -9.81 2.40
C LEU A 131 -4.63 -10.51 2.77
N SER A 132 -5.27 -10.10 3.87
CA SER A 132 -6.61 -10.60 4.25
C SER A 132 -7.64 -10.32 3.16
N ASN A 133 -7.60 -9.13 2.55
CA ASN A 133 -8.47 -8.79 1.43
C ASN A 133 -8.23 -9.72 0.22
N ALA A 134 -6.97 -9.96 -0.14
CA ALA A 134 -6.62 -10.85 -1.26
C ALA A 134 -7.07 -12.30 -1.02
N ILE A 135 -6.93 -12.81 0.21
CA ILE A 135 -7.41 -14.15 0.59
C ILE A 135 -8.94 -14.22 0.48
N LEU A 136 -9.65 -13.20 0.99
CA LEU A 136 -11.11 -13.18 0.93
C LEU A 136 -11.62 -13.11 -0.52
N VAL A 137 -10.99 -12.27 -1.35
CA VAL A 137 -11.27 -12.19 -2.79
C VAL A 137 -11.05 -13.54 -3.46
N ARG A 138 -9.94 -14.23 -3.18
CA ARG A 138 -9.65 -15.58 -3.72
C ARG A 138 -10.75 -16.57 -3.33
N ASN A 139 -11.13 -16.62 -2.05
CA ASN A 139 -12.12 -17.57 -1.55
C ASN A 139 -13.51 -17.32 -2.15
N SER A 140 -13.93 -16.05 -2.23
CA SER A 140 -15.21 -15.66 -2.84
C SER A 140 -15.29 -16.06 -4.32
N GLN A 141 -14.18 -15.91 -5.05
CA GLN A 141 -14.12 -16.29 -6.46
C GLN A 141 -14.13 -17.82 -6.65
N GLN A 142 -13.39 -18.56 -5.83
CA GLN A 142 -13.43 -20.03 -5.88
C GLN A 142 -14.83 -20.59 -5.59
N GLN A 143 -15.60 -19.96 -4.70
CA GLN A 143 -16.99 -20.34 -4.45
C GLN A 143 -17.88 -20.09 -5.67
N LYS A 144 -17.72 -18.94 -6.34
CA LYS A 144 -18.43 -18.61 -7.59
C LYS A 144 -18.11 -19.58 -8.72
N ASP A 145 -16.84 -20.00 -8.83
CA ASP A 145 -16.38 -20.93 -9.87
C ASP A 145 -16.83 -22.38 -9.59
N ARG A 146 -17.09 -22.75 -8.32
CA ARG A 146 -17.55 -24.10 -7.91
C ARG A 146 -19.04 -24.34 -8.10
N ILE A 147 -19.90 -23.32 -8.09
CA ILE A 147 -21.35 -23.49 -8.28
C ILE A 147 -21.62 -23.69 -9.79
N PRO A 148 -21.96 -24.92 -10.24
CA PRO A 148 -22.21 -25.15 -11.66
C PRO A 148 -23.47 -24.41 -12.10
N ARG A 149 -23.45 -23.73 -13.25
CA ARG A 149 -24.61 -23.07 -13.87
C ARG A 149 -25.71 -24.05 -14.34
N ARG A 150 -25.87 -25.22 -13.70
CA ARG A 150 -26.76 -26.31 -14.16
C ARG A 150 -28.11 -26.39 -13.43
N VAL A 151 -28.44 -25.45 -12.54
CA VAL A 151 -29.72 -25.48 -11.80
C VAL A 151 -30.71 -24.40 -12.29
N VAL A 152 -30.42 -23.79 -13.45
CA VAL A 152 -31.32 -22.80 -14.08
C VAL A 152 -31.47 -23.18 -15.56
N ALA A 153 -32.11 -24.31 -15.82
CA ALA A 153 -32.64 -24.68 -17.13
C ALA A 153 -33.92 -25.49 -16.91
#